data_AF-A0A920W6G3-F1
#
_entry.id   AF-A0A920W6G3-F1
#
_cell.length_a   1.000
_cell.length_b   1.000
_cell.length_c   1.000
_cell.angle_alpha   90.00
_cell.angle_beta   90.00
_cell.angle_gamma   90.00
#
_symmetry.space_group_name_H-M   'P 1'
#
loop_
_entity.id
_entity.type
_entity.pdbx_description
1 polymer ?
#
loop_
_entity_poly.entity_id
_entity_poly.type
_entity_poly.pdbx_seq_one_letter_code
_entity_poly.pdbx_strand_id
1 'polypeptide(L)' 'MELVAENALGLLHQISQSISSQYCDIELVLISTQGVRALDVFHLTTNGEKLSDATQITLKETLHSTLIQK' A
#
# COMPACT_ATOMS: atom_id res chain seq x y z
N MET A 1 -1.50 -5.92 -5.08
CA MET A 1 -0.19 -5.33 -4.74
C MET A 1 0.33 -6.02 -3.50
N GLU A 2 1.60 -6.42 -3.50
CA GLU A 2 2.27 -7.02 -2.35
C GLU A 2 3.22 -5.99 -1.74
N LEU A 3 3.24 -5.90 -0.42
CA LEU A 3 4.06 -4.96 0.34
C LEU A 3 4.85 -5.71 1.41
N VAL A 4 6.16 -5.46 1.42
CA VAL A 4 7.08 -5.98 2.44
C VAL A 4 7.79 -4.80 3.08
N ALA A 5 7.66 -4.65 4.40
CA ALA A 5 8.28 -3.57 5.16
C ALA A 5 8.65 -4.02 6.58
N GLU A 6 9.46 -3.23 7.28
CA GLU A 6 9.61 -3.40 8.73
C GLU A 6 8.30 -3.05 9.44
N ASN A 7 7.88 -3.93 10.35
CA ASN A 7 6.70 -3.69 11.16
C ASN A 7 6.97 -2.56 12.16
N ALA A 8 6.29 -1.44 11.97
CA ALA A 8 6.44 -0.26 12.80
C ALA A 8 5.08 0.34 13.15
N LEU A 9 5.01 1.03 14.29
CA LEU A 9 3.81 1.77 14.67
C LEU A 9 3.47 2.80 13.58
N GLY A 10 2.20 2.81 13.17
CA GLY A 10 1.69 3.73 12.15
C GLY A 10 1.94 3.27 10.71
N LEU A 11 2.60 2.12 10.47
CA LEU A 11 2.87 1.61 9.12
C LEU A 11 1.59 1.49 8.29
N LEU A 12 0.56 0.82 8.82
CA LEU A 12 -0.70 0.65 8.10
C LEU A 12 -1.39 1.99 7.80
N HIS A 13 -1.35 2.94 8.74
CA HIS A 13 -1.88 4.28 8.51
C HIS A 13 -1.15 4.99 7.36
N GLN A 14 0.19 4.95 7.34
CA GLN A 14 0.99 5.54 6.27
C GLN A 14 0.67 4.92 4.91
N ILE A 15 0.58 3.59 4.85
CA ILE A 15 0.23 2.86 3.63
C ILE A 15 -1.17 3.25 3.16
N SER A 16 -2.18 3.19 4.03
CA SER A 16 -3.56 3.54 3.70
C SER A 16 -3.69 5.00 3.25
N GLN A 17 -2.93 5.92 3.85
CA GLN A 17 -2.90 7.32 3.45
C GLN A 17 -2.30 7.49 2.04
N SER A 18 -1.20 6.79 1.73
CA SER A 18 -0.59 6.81 0.39
C SER A 18 -1.47 6.15 -0.68
N ILE A 19 -2.24 5.12 -0.33
CA ILE A 19 -3.24 4.53 -1.24
C ILE A 19 -4.37 5.52 -1.49
N SER A 20 -4.93 6.12 -0.43
CA SER A 20 -6.03 7.08 -0.54
C SER A 20 -5.66 8.36 -1.30
N SER A 21 -4.41 8.85 -1.16
CA SER A 21 -3.94 10.05 -1.88
C SER A 21 -3.84 9.85 -3.39
N GLN A 22 -3.79 8.60 -3.85
CA GLN A 22 -3.84 8.21 -5.26
C GLN A 22 -5.25 7.87 -5.75
N TYR A 23 -6.29 8.23 -4.98
CA TYR A 23 -7.70 7.93 -5.28
C TYR A 23 -7.95 6.44 -5.53
N CYS A 24 -7.21 5.58 -4.83
CA CYS A 24 -7.38 4.13 -4.87
C CYS A 24 -8.20 3.66 -3.68
N ASP A 25 -9.12 2.74 -3.93
CA ASP A 25 -9.94 2.07 -2.93
C ASP A 25 -9.31 0.73 -2.54
N ILE A 26 -9.42 0.34 -1.27
CA ILE A 26 -9.04 -0.99 -0.79
C ILE A 26 -10.28 -1.87 -0.80
N GLU A 27 -10.37 -2.81 -1.74
CA GLU A 27 -11.45 -3.80 -1.76
C GLU A 27 -11.22 -4.92 -0.75
N LEU A 28 -9.97 -5.37 -0.65
CA LEU A 28 -9.54 -6.42 0.26
C LEU A 28 -8.11 -6.15 0.69
N VAL A 29 -7.83 -6.40 1.96
CA VAL A 29 -6.47 -6.42 2.49
C VAL A 29 -6.25 -7.70 3.29
N LEU A 30 -5.11 -8.35 3.04
CA LEU A 30 -4.58 -9.43 3.87
C LEU A 30 -3.35 -8.87 4.58
N ILE A 31 -3.39 -8.85 5.91
CA ILE A 31 -2.32 -8.32 6.75
C ILE A 31 -1.65 -9.47 7.48
N SER A 32 -0.32 -9.54 7.40
CA SER A 32 0.45 -10.57 8.10
C SER A 32 1.74 -9.99 8.68
N THR A 33 1.95 -10.17 9.98
CA THR A 33 3.21 -9.83 10.64
C THR A 33 4.03 -11.09 10.90
N GLN A 34 5.25 -11.13 10.37
CA GLN A 34 6.21 -12.23 10.55
C GLN A 34 7.48 -11.71 11.24
N GLY A 35 7.53 -11.86 12.57
CA GLY A 35 8.58 -11.27 13.39
C GLY A 35 8.57 -9.75 13.29
N VAL A 36 9.66 -9.15 12.84
CA VAL A 36 9.78 -7.70 12.62
C VAL A 36 9.34 -7.24 11.23
N ARG A 37 8.77 -8.12 10.40
CA ARG A 37 8.36 -7.79 9.03
C ARG A 37 6.84 -7.79 8.89
N ALA A 38 6.31 -6.80 8.16
CA ALA A 38 4.97 -6.81 7.60
C ALA A 38 5.02 -7.41 6.19
N LEU A 39 4.08 -8.29 5.88
CA LEU A 39 3.85 -8.91 4.57
C LEU A 39 2.37 -8.77 4.26
N ASP A 40 2.03 -7.72 3.54
CA ASP A 40 0.65 -7.32 3.30
C ASP A 40 0.31 -7.46 1.82
N VAL A 41 -0.92 -7.90 1.52
CA VAL A 41 -1.46 -7.96 0.17
C VAL A 41 -2.70 -7.08 0.09
N PHE A 42 -2.66 -6.09 -0.80
CA PHE A 42 -3.74 -5.15 -1.05
C PHE A 42 -4.35 -5.42 -2.42
N HIS A 43 -5.66 -5.65 -2.46
CA HIS A 43 -6.46 -5.62 -3.70
C HIS A 43 -7.07 -4.23 -3.81
N LEU A 44 -6.71 -3.54 -4.88
CA LEU A 44 -7.01 -2.12 -5.06
C LEU A 44 -7.78 -1.90 -6.35
N THR A 45 -8.69 -0.95 -6.29
CA THR A 45 -9.46 -0.46 -7.43
C THR A 45 -9.42 1.06 -7.50
N THR A 46 -9.84 1.60 -8.63
CA THR A 46 -10.23 3.01 -8.75
C THR A 46 -11.64 3.01 -9.29
N ASN A 47 -12.59 3.57 -8.54
CA ASN A 47 -14.01 3.61 -8.91
C ASN A 47 -14.60 2.20 -9.21
N GLY A 48 -14.17 1.18 -8.45
CA GLY A 48 -14.61 -0.21 -8.65
C GLY A 48 -14.01 -0.92 -9.88
N GLU A 49 -13.06 -0.29 -10.58
CA GLU A 49 -12.32 -0.90 -11.68
C GLU A 49 -10.86 -1.17 -11.33
N LYS A 50 -10.22 -2.07 -12.08
CA LYS A 50 -8.79 -2.37 -11.91
C LYS A 50 -7.94 -1.11 -12.13
N LEU A 51 -6.87 -0.98 -11.35
CA LEU A 51 -5.92 0.12 -11.51
C LEU A 51 -5.27 0.11 -12.89
N SER A 52 -5.23 1.29 -13.52
CA SER A 52 -4.44 1.51 -14.74
C SER A 52 -2.94 1.32 -14.46
N ASP A 53 -2.15 0.98 -15.48
CA ASP A 53 -0.69 0.85 -15.34
C ASP A 53 -0.04 2.14 -14.83
N ALA A 54 -0.52 3.30 -15.29
CA ALA A 54 -0.05 4.60 -14.82
C ALA A 54 -0.31 4.78 -13.31
N THR A 55 -1.53 4.48 -12.85
CA THR A 55 -1.89 4.55 -11.42
C THR A 55 -1.05 3.59 -10.59
N GLN A 56 -0.80 2.37 -11.10
CA GLN A 56 0.04 1.39 -10.41
C GLN A 56 1.49 1.88 -10.25
N ILE A 57 2.05 2.53 -11.27
CA ILE A 57 3.40 3.11 -11.22
C ILE A 57 3.45 4.24 -10.18
N THR A 58 2.54 5.22 -10.27
CA THR A 58 2.50 6.36 -9.33
C THR A 58 2.28 5.91 -7.89
N LEU A 59 1.42 4.92 -7.66
CA LEU A 59 1.18 4.38 -6.32
C LEU A 59 2.44 3.70 -5.76
N LYS A 60 3.15 2.91 -6.58
CA LYS A 60 4.41 2.27 -6.17
C LYS A 60 5.47 3.31 -5.81
N GLU A 61 5.62 4.36 -6.62
CA GLU A 61 6.56 5.45 -6.35
C GLU A 61 6.21 6.19 -5.06
N THR A 62 4.93 6.49 -4.86
CA THR A 62 4.44 7.16 -3.65
C THR A 62 4.75 6.32 -2.41
N LEU A 63 4.40 5.03 -2.41
CA LEU A 63 4.67 4.13 -1.28
C LEU A 63 6.16 3.96 -1.03
N HIS A 64 6.96 3.82 -2.07
CA HIS A 64 8.42 3.73 -1.95
C HIS A 64 9.00 4.99 -1.29
N SER A 65 8.59 6.18 -1.73
CA SER A 65 9.02 7.44 -1.13
C SER A 65 8.53 7.62 0.32
N THR A 66 7.30 7.20 0.65
CA THR A 66 6.78 7.28 2.01
C THR A 66 7.52 6.35 2.97
N LEU A 67 7.84 5.12 2.54
CA LEU A 67 8.36 4.07 3.42
C LEU A 67 9.88 4.11 3.59
N ILE A 68 10.62 4.74 2.67
CA ILE A 68 12.08 4.88 2.74
C ILE A 68 12.53 6.13 3.50
N GLN A 69 11.65 7.11 3.69
CA GLN A 69 11.98 8.32 4.47
C GLN A 69 12.08 8.08 5.99
N LYS A 70 12.32 6.84 6.44
CA LYS A 70 12.45 6.48 7.85
C LYS A 70 13.66 5.59 8.10
#